data_AF-W6YQB4-F1
#
_entry.id   AF-W6YQB4-F1
#
_cell.length_a   1.000
_cell.length_b   1.000
_cell.length_c   1.000
_cell.angle_alpha   90.00
_cell.angle_beta   90.00
_cell.angle_gamma   90.00
#
_symmetry.space_group_name_H-M   'P 1'
#
loop_
_entity.id
_entity.type
_entity.pdbx_description
1 polymer ?
#
loop_
_entity_poly.entity_id
_entity_poly.type
_entity_poly.pdbx_seq_one_letter_code
_entity_poly.pdbx_strand_id
1 'polypeptide(L)'
;VVTIHGLHGHRETTWQARDESKREMVRGIEDWKYELCIRLMNYGYDAFKTLSKEVITKEASKLLRAVAEARHEKDEDSFRPIVFVCHDIGGTIVK
;
A
#
# COMPACT_ATOMS: atom_id res chain seq x y z
N VAL A 1 6.91 -3.55 -0.44
CA VAL A 1 6.11 -2.84 0.58
C VAL A 1 4.85 -2.34 -0.08
N VAL A 2 3.70 -2.62 0.52
CA VAL A 2 2.39 -2.14 0.08
C VAL A 2 1.81 -1.29 1.20
N THR A 3 1.49 -0.03 0.93
CA THR A 3 0.89 0.87 1.92
C THR A 3 -0.60 1.03 1.66
N ILE A 4 -1.43 0.89 2.69
CA ILE A 4 -2.90 1.00 2.61
C ILE A 4 -3.36 2.04 3.62
N HIS A 5 -3.89 3.16 3.12
CA HIS A 5 -4.42 4.24 3.97
C HIS A 5 -5.69 3.81 4.73
N GLY A 6 -6.10 4.64 5.70
CA GLY A 6 -7.35 4.45 6.45
C GLY A 6 -8.49 5.34 5.94
N LEU A 7 -9.54 5.47 6.76
CA LEU A 7 -10.61 6.44 6.53
C LEU A 7 -10.06 7.86 6.49
N HIS A 8 -10.65 8.71 5.64
CA HIS A 8 -10.20 10.09 5.38
C HIS A 8 -8.77 10.24 4.84
N GLY A 9 -8.08 9.13 4.55
CA GLY A 9 -6.78 9.12 3.91
C GLY A 9 -6.86 9.09 2.39
N HIS A 10 -5.71 9.32 1.76
CA HIS A 10 -5.50 9.11 0.32
C HIS A 10 -4.18 8.39 0.09
N ARG A 11 -4.09 7.55 -0.95
CA ARG A 11 -2.87 6.78 -1.27
C ARG A 11 -1.65 7.65 -1.49
N GLU A 12 -1.85 8.88 -1.98
CA GLU A 12 -0.75 9.80 -2.26
C GLU A 12 -0.35 10.56 -1.01
N THR A 13 -1.29 11.10 -0.23
CA THR A 13 -1.01 12.08 0.82
C THR A 13 -0.79 11.48 2.21
N THR A 14 -1.37 10.31 2.49
CA THR A 14 -1.32 9.71 3.85
C THR A 14 0.11 9.41 4.28
N TRP A 15 0.95 9.00 3.33
CA TRP A 15 2.28 8.49 3.62
C TRP A 15 3.40 9.48 3.32
N GLN A 16 3.07 10.68 2.84
CA GLN A 16 4.06 11.67 2.42
C GLN A 16 4.91 12.15 3.58
N ALA A 17 6.18 12.43 3.28
CA ALA A 17 6.98 13.25 4.17
C ALA A 17 6.37 14.65 4.32
N ARG A 18 6.51 15.25 5.51
CA ARG A 18 6.10 16.65 5.75
C ARG A 18 6.98 17.66 5.01
N ASP A 19 8.19 17.25 4.65
CA ASP A 19 9.11 18.02 3.83
C ASP A 19 8.59 18.09 2.39
N GLU A 20 8.41 19.31 1.88
CA GLU A 20 7.86 19.55 0.54
C GLU A 20 8.70 18.92 -0.57
N SER A 21 10.02 18.85 -0.37
CA SER A 21 10.96 18.26 -1.34
C SER A 21 10.83 16.73 -1.47
N LYS A 22 10.10 16.08 -0.55
CA LYS A 22 9.97 14.62 -0.43
C LYS A 22 8.52 14.13 -0.48
N ARG A 23 7.60 14.95 -1.00
CA ARG A 23 6.15 14.65 -1.01
C ARG A 23 5.76 13.44 -1.85
N GLU A 24 6.53 13.07 -2.87
CA GLU A 24 6.24 11.85 -3.65
C GLU A 24 6.61 10.55 -2.90
N MET A 25 7.14 10.65 -1.68
CA MET A 25 7.82 9.55 -1.00
C MET A 25 7.13 9.13 0.29
N VAL A 26 7.13 7.82 0.55
CA VAL A 26 6.69 7.29 1.84
C VAL A 26 7.74 7.60 2.90
N ARG A 27 7.33 8.32 3.95
CA ARG A 27 8.21 8.78 5.04
C ARG A 27 9.02 7.61 5.63
N GLY A 28 10.35 7.76 5.67
CA GLY A 28 11.27 6.81 6.31
C GLY A 28 11.66 5.59 5.48
N ILE A 29 11.18 5.44 4.24
CA ILE A 29 11.59 4.36 3.33
C ILE A 29 12.71 4.81 2.37
N GLU A 30 12.87 6.11 2.15
CA GLU A 30 13.84 6.70 1.21
C GLU A 30 15.27 6.24 1.49
N ASP A 31 15.72 6.40 2.74
CA ASP A 31 17.08 6.08 3.17
C ASP A 31 17.45 4.61 2.90
N TRP A 32 16.44 3.73 2.86
CA TRP A 32 16.61 2.28 2.73
C TRP A 32 16.26 1.75 1.35
N LYS A 33 15.66 2.56 0.47
CA LYS A 33 15.06 2.08 -0.79
C LYS A 33 16.10 1.44 -1.71
N TYR A 34 17.27 2.09 -1.81
CA TYR A 34 18.37 1.63 -2.65
C TYR A 34 19.18 0.52 -1.98
N GLU A 35 19.39 0.60 -0.67
CA GLU A 35 20.15 -0.42 0.09
C GLU A 35 19.42 -1.76 0.16
N LEU A 36 18.10 -1.74 0.33
CA LEU A 36 17.28 -2.94 0.51
C LEU A 36 16.53 -3.35 -0.76
N CYS A 37 16.78 -2.70 -1.91
CA CYS A 37 16.10 -2.95 -3.18
C CYS A 37 14.56 -3.00 -3.02
N ILE A 38 13.99 -2.06 -2.27
CA ILE A 38 12.57 -2.05 -1.93
C ILE A 38 11.74 -1.60 -3.13
N ARG A 39 10.67 -2.35 -3.41
CA ARG A 39 9.58 -1.92 -4.30
C ARG A 39 8.40 -1.45 -3.48
N LEU A 40 7.84 -0.31 -3.86
CA LEU A 40 6.75 0.35 -3.16
C LEU A 40 5.50 0.39 -4.02
N MET A 41 4.36 0.07 -3.41
CA MET A 41 3.04 0.20 -4.00
C MET A 41 2.12 0.93 -3.01
N ASN A 42 1.67 2.13 -3.38
CA ASN A 42 0.69 2.88 -2.60
C ASN A 42 -0.71 2.50 -3.09
N TYR A 43 -1.36 1.56 -2.40
CA TYR A 43 -2.71 1.12 -2.75
C TYR A 43 -3.74 2.16 -2.30
N GLY A 44 -4.70 2.47 -3.16
CA GLY A 44 -5.78 3.40 -2.86
C GLY A 44 -7.13 2.79 -3.18
N TYR A 45 -8.12 3.20 -2.38
CA TYR A 45 -9.50 2.80 -2.49
C TYR A 45 -10.41 3.96 -2.09
N ASP A 46 -11.70 3.88 -2.43
CA ASP A 46 -12.68 4.88 -2.01
C ASP A 46 -13.01 4.68 -0.52
N ALA A 47 -12.29 5.40 0.34
CA ALA A 47 -12.43 5.31 1.78
C ALA A 47 -13.83 5.72 2.27
N PHE A 48 -14.53 6.61 1.56
CA PHE A 48 -15.86 7.05 1.94
C PHE A 48 -16.94 6.01 1.65
N LYS A 49 -16.73 5.15 0.65
CA LYS A 49 -17.66 4.07 0.28
C LYS A 49 -17.36 2.74 0.96
N THR A 50 -16.19 2.59 1.58
CA THR A 50 -15.72 1.32 2.15
C THR A 50 -16.05 1.23 3.63
N LEU A 51 -17.35 1.13 3.96
CA LEU A 51 -17.84 1.11 5.34
C LEU A 51 -18.57 -0.18 5.73
N SER A 52 -19.03 -0.96 4.75
CA SER A 52 -19.70 -2.25 4.99
C SER A 52 -18.75 -3.43 4.84
N LYS A 53 -19.08 -4.55 5.48
CA LYS A 53 -18.29 -5.79 5.41
C LYS A 53 -18.18 -6.31 3.97
N GLU A 54 -19.24 -6.23 3.19
CA GLU A 54 -19.28 -6.66 1.79
C GLU A 54 -18.34 -5.82 0.93
N VAL A 55 -18.36 -4.49 1.12
CA VAL A 55 -17.47 -3.59 0.38
C VAL A 55 -16.01 -3.82 0.79
N ILE A 56 -15.73 -3.99 2.09
CA ILE A 56 -14.38 -4.32 2.59
C ILE A 56 -13.88 -5.63 1.97
N THR A 57 -14.71 -6.68 1.92
CA THR A 57 -14.34 -7.97 1.31
C THR A 57 -14.05 -7.84 -0.18
N LYS A 58 -14.86 -7.04 -0.88
CA LYS A 58 -14.65 -6.73 -2.29
C LYS A 58 -13.33 -5.96 -2.49
N GLU A 59 -13.02 -5.03 -1.61
CA GLU A 59 -11.80 -4.23 -1.68
C GLU A 59 -10.56 -5.07 -1.36
N ALA A 60 -10.63 -5.98 -0.39
CA ALA A 60 -9.58 -6.96 -0.10
C ALA A 60 -9.28 -7.84 -1.33
N SER A 61 -10.33 -8.27 -2.05
CA SER A 61 -10.16 -9.06 -3.28
C SER A 61 -9.46 -8.25 -4.39
N LYS A 62 -9.74 -6.95 -4.51
CA LYS A 62 -9.05 -6.08 -5.47
C LYS A 62 -7.59 -5.85 -5.08
N LEU A 63 -7.32 -5.63 -3.80
CA LEU A 63 -5.96 -5.49 -3.27
C LEU A 63 -5.12 -6.72 -3.61
N LEU A 64 -5.64 -7.93 -3.36
CA LEU A 64 -4.94 -9.17 -3.68
C LEU A 64 -4.60 -9.30 -5.16
N ARG A 65 -5.53 -8.96 -6.06
CA ARG A 65 -5.29 -8.97 -7.51
C ARG A 65 -4.19 -7.97 -7.90
N ALA A 66 -4.29 -6.74 -7.41
CA ALA A 66 -3.31 -5.71 -7.72
C ALA A 66 -1.89 -6.07 -7.21
N VAL A 67 -1.79 -6.70 -6.03
CA VAL A 67 -0.52 -7.22 -5.51
C VAL A 67 0.00 -8.38 -6.35
N ALA A 68 -0.87 -9.32 -6.75
CA ALA A 68 -0.48 -10.45 -7.60
C ALA A 68 0.04 -9.97 -8.97
N GLU A 69 -0.65 -9.03 -9.61
CA GLU A 69 -0.22 -8.41 -10.88
C GLU A 69 1.14 -7.73 -10.74
N ALA A 70 1.33 -6.91 -9.71
CA ALA A 70 2.59 -6.22 -9.44
C ALA A 70 3.77 -7.17 -9.14
N ARG A 71 3.48 -8.41 -8.73
CA ARG A 71 4.47 -9.48 -8.48
C ARG A 71 4.76 -10.30 -9.73
N HIS A 72 3.72 -10.66 -10.48
CA HIS A 72 3.83 -11.53 -11.65
C HIS A 72 4.76 -10.96 -12.72
N GLU A 73 4.82 -9.63 -12.87
CA GLU A 73 5.69 -9.00 -13.86
C GLU A 73 7.21 -9.10 -13.55
N LYS A 74 7.62 -9.43 -12.32
CA LYS A 74 8.98 -9.10 -11.84
C LYS A 74 9.69 -10.16 -10.99
N ASP A 75 9.07 -11.30 -10.69
CA ASP A 75 9.52 -12.14 -9.57
C ASP A 75 9.48 -13.66 -9.77
N GLU A 76 9.47 -14.18 -11.01
CA GLU A 76 9.27 -15.61 -11.26
C GLU A 76 10.23 -16.55 -10.48
N ASP A 77 11.45 -16.10 -10.13
CA ASP A 77 12.46 -16.97 -9.49
C ASP A 77 13.10 -16.43 -8.18
N SER A 78 12.54 -15.40 -7.52
CA SER A 78 13.13 -14.89 -6.26
C SER A 78 12.14 -14.80 -5.10
N PHE A 79 12.52 -15.42 -3.96
CA PHE A 79 11.85 -15.20 -2.68
C PHE A 79 11.96 -13.72 -2.32
N ARG A 80 10.83 -13.03 -2.34
CA ARG A 80 10.75 -11.60 -2.02
C ARG A 80 9.52 -11.36 -1.14
N PRO A 81 9.72 -11.08 0.15
CA PRO A 81 8.61 -10.91 1.08
C PRO A 81 7.79 -9.66 0.77
N ILE A 82 6.49 -9.75 1.07
CA ILE A 82 5.56 -8.63 0.97
C ILE A 82 5.33 -8.11 2.38
N VAL A 83 5.62 -6.82 2.57
CA VAL A 83 5.34 -6.11 3.83
C VAL A 83 4.17 -5.17 3.60
N PHE A 84 3.12 -5.35 4.39
CA PHE A 84 1.96 -4.45 4.42
C PHE A 84 2.12 -3.41 5.52
N VAL A 85 1.93 -2.15 5.18
CA VAL A 85 1.88 -1.04 6.14
C VAL A 85 0.49 -0.42 6.05
N CYS A 86 -0.26 -0.56 7.13
CA CYS A 86 -1.69 -0.25 7.13
C CYS A 86 -2.04 0.75 8.22
N HIS A 87 -3.04 1.57 7.95
CA HIS A 87 -3.61 2.48 8.94
C HIS A 87 -5.12 2.24 9.06
N ASP A 88 -5.63 2.13 10.29
CA ASP A 88 -7.07 2.04 10.60
C ASP A 88 -7.80 0.97 9.76
N ILE A 89 -8.90 1.30 9.05
CA ILE A 89 -9.65 0.34 8.22
C ILE A 89 -8.81 -0.32 7.12
N GLY A 90 -7.71 0.31 6.70
CA GLY A 90 -6.75 -0.29 5.79
C GLY A 90 -6.14 -1.58 6.34
N GLY A 91 -6.01 -1.69 7.66
CA GLY A 91 -5.60 -2.93 8.33
C GLY A 91 -6.67 -4.02 8.25
N THR A 92 -7.94 -3.64 8.34
CA THR A 92 -9.08 -4.55 8.18
C THR A 92 -9.21 -5.06 6.74
N ILE A 93 -8.86 -4.24 5.74
CA ILE A 93 -8.84 -4.68 4.32
C ILE A 93 -7.76 -5.75 4.09
N VAL A 94 -6.66 -5.72 4.85
CA VAL A 94 -5.53 -6.67 4.73
C VAL A 94 -5.72 -7.95 5.53
N LYS A 95 -6.40 -7.90 6.68
CA LYS A 95 -6.59 -9.02 7.61
C LYS A 95 -7.73 -9.95 7.19
#